data_AF-A0A0D7WT41-F1
#
_entry.id   AF-A0A0D7WT41-F1
#
_cell.length_a   1.000
_cell.length_b   1.000
_cell.length_c   1.000
_cell.angle_alpha   90.00
_cell.angle_beta   90.00
_cell.angle_gamma   90.00
#
_symmetry.space_group_name_H-M   'P 1'
#
loop_
_entity.id
_entity.type
_entity.pdbx_description
1 polymer ?
#
loop_
_entity_poly.entity_id
_entity_poly.type
_entity_poly.pdbx_seq_one_letter_code
_entity_poly.pdbx_strand_id
1 'polypeptide(L)'
;MDFSNWATGNSRGHTVGPIFVPEGNEISGIEVCEQAGFGVVDVRFHFRNQNSTTSEESQMTGWIANNHAHNIKSVFVDNDKTVIGLQVKEAAGFGVVDIRLIYKKKNGTSTNEPFSDWVTDNPSFNWLKETLIPGEGHASGLEGREEAGFGIVDLRLVYDDIKV
;
A
#
# COMPACT_ATOMS: atom_id res chain seq x y z
N MET A 1 5.89 11.31 12.07
CA MET A 1 4.74 10.54 11.60
C MET A 1 3.58 11.45 11.30
N ASP A 2 3.36 11.63 10.00
CA ASP A 2 2.20 12.29 9.42
C ASP A 2 1.49 11.31 8.48
N PHE A 3 0.33 11.70 7.96
CA PHE A 3 -0.49 10.87 7.10
C PHE A 3 -0.68 11.54 5.75
N SER A 4 -0.55 10.76 4.67
CA SER A 4 -0.93 11.24 3.35
C SER A 4 -2.45 11.46 3.29
N ASN A 5 -2.91 12.11 2.22
CA ASN A 5 -4.35 12.18 1.96
C ASN A 5 -4.92 10.77 1.76
N TRP A 6 -6.20 10.61 2.09
CA TRP A 6 -6.96 9.42 1.69
C TRP A 6 -6.96 9.29 0.17
N ALA A 7 -6.68 8.08 -0.35
CA ALA A 7 -6.56 7.84 -1.77
C ALA A 7 -7.91 8.02 -2.49
N THR A 8 -8.98 7.40 -1.98
CA THR A 8 -10.31 7.44 -2.63
C THR A 8 -11.17 8.59 -2.10
N GLY A 9 -10.99 8.97 -0.83
CA GLY A 9 -11.85 9.91 -0.13
C GLY A 9 -13.17 9.27 0.35
N ASN A 10 -13.31 7.95 0.22
CA ASN A 10 -14.47 7.20 0.62
C ASN A 10 -14.51 7.07 2.15
N SER A 11 -15.51 7.68 2.78
CA SER A 11 -15.65 7.74 4.24
C SER A 11 -16.66 6.74 4.81
N ARG A 12 -17.10 5.74 4.04
CA ARG A 12 -18.12 4.78 4.47
C ARG A 12 -17.62 3.74 5.47
N GLY A 13 -16.31 3.48 5.50
CA GLY A 13 -15.69 2.48 6.38
C GLY A 13 -15.18 3.03 7.71
N HIS A 14 -14.96 2.13 8.66
CA HIS A 14 -14.27 2.41 9.92
C HIS A 14 -12.76 2.41 9.71
N THR A 15 -12.04 3.28 10.40
CA THR A 15 -10.57 3.32 10.33
C THR A 15 -9.97 2.06 10.95
N VAL A 16 -9.03 1.43 10.24
CA VAL A 16 -8.27 0.26 10.65
C VAL A 16 -6.76 0.49 10.49
N GLY A 17 -5.95 -0.22 11.27
CA GLY A 17 -4.53 0.12 11.47
C GLY A 17 -4.36 1.31 12.44
N PRO A 18 -3.30 2.12 12.31
CA PRO A 18 -2.19 1.96 11.37
C PRO A 18 -1.30 0.76 11.68
N ILE A 19 -0.73 0.17 10.64
CA ILE A 19 0.39 -0.79 10.74
C ILE A 19 1.68 -0.08 10.37
N PHE A 20 2.79 -0.49 10.98
CA PHE A 20 4.09 0.16 10.79
C PHE A 20 5.15 -0.86 10.39
N VAL A 21 6.01 -0.44 9.48
CA VAL A 21 7.29 -1.10 9.23
C VAL A 21 8.22 -0.80 10.42
N PRO A 22 8.92 -1.80 10.99
CA PRO A 22 9.81 -1.56 12.12
C PRO A 22 10.94 -0.59 11.80
N GLU A 23 11.40 0.17 12.79
CA GLU A 23 12.49 1.14 12.63
C GLU A 23 13.75 0.50 11.99
N GLY A 24 14.42 1.24 11.10
CA GLY A 24 15.58 0.77 10.35
C GLY A 24 15.25 -0.13 9.15
N ASN A 25 13.96 -0.34 8.86
CA ASN A 25 13.50 -1.08 7.69
C ASN A 25 12.80 -0.15 6.69
N GLU A 26 12.57 -0.66 5.49
CA GLU A 26 11.83 0.00 4.42
C GLU A 26 10.78 -0.95 3.83
N ILE A 27 9.74 -0.38 3.23
CA ILE A 27 8.75 -1.16 2.46
C ILE A 27 9.43 -1.78 1.25
N SER A 28 9.38 -3.10 1.16
CA SER A 28 9.91 -3.90 0.04
C SER A 28 8.82 -4.49 -0.84
N GLY A 29 7.55 -4.34 -0.47
CA GLY A 29 6.44 -4.87 -1.23
C GLY A 29 5.10 -4.65 -0.52
N ILE A 30 4.03 -5.01 -1.20
CA ILE A 30 2.67 -4.98 -0.68
C ILE A 30 2.01 -6.32 -0.95
N GLU A 31 1.23 -6.76 0.02
CA GLU A 31 0.46 -7.99 -0.05
C GLU A 31 -1.00 -7.67 0.24
N VAL A 32 -1.87 -8.25 -0.57
CA VAL A 32 -3.31 -8.01 -0.57
C VAL A 32 -4.00 -9.35 -0.38
N CYS A 33 -5.01 -9.35 0.49
CA CYS A 33 -6.02 -10.39 0.50
C CYS A 33 -7.22 -9.91 -0.34
N GLU A 34 -7.58 -10.69 -1.35
CA GLU A 34 -8.67 -10.42 -2.29
C GLU A 34 -9.80 -11.44 -2.10
N GLN A 35 -11.02 -10.95 -1.93
CA GLN A 35 -12.22 -11.77 -2.03
C GLN A 35 -12.72 -11.75 -3.49
N ALA A 36 -12.72 -12.93 -4.12
CA ALA A 36 -13.07 -13.09 -5.53
C ALA A 36 -14.45 -12.50 -5.86
N GLY A 37 -14.48 -11.56 -6.81
CA GLY A 37 -15.69 -10.87 -7.26
C GLY A 37 -16.15 -9.71 -6.38
N PHE A 38 -15.43 -9.39 -5.30
CA PHE A 38 -15.73 -8.27 -4.42
C PHE A 38 -14.61 -7.24 -4.46
N GLY A 39 -13.41 -7.58 -3.99
CA GLY A 39 -12.30 -6.64 -3.98
C GLY A 39 -11.26 -6.96 -2.92
N VAL A 40 -10.48 -5.94 -2.57
CA VAL A 40 -9.44 -6.02 -1.54
C VAL A 40 -10.09 -6.01 -0.17
N VAL A 41 -9.85 -7.08 0.61
CA VAL A 41 -10.40 -7.24 1.96
C VAL A 41 -9.37 -7.01 3.05
N ASP A 42 -8.09 -7.16 2.75
CA ASP A 42 -7.02 -6.86 3.69
C ASP A 42 -5.73 -6.49 2.96
N VAL A 43 -4.84 -5.78 3.65
CA VAL A 43 -3.56 -5.31 3.11
C VAL A 43 -2.50 -5.36 4.20
N ARG A 44 -1.27 -5.71 3.82
CA ARG A 44 -0.07 -5.54 4.65
C ARG A 44 1.14 -5.19 3.79
N PHE A 45 2.22 -4.76 4.43
CA PHE A 45 3.48 -4.53 3.73
C PHE A 45 4.48 -5.66 3.97
N HIS A 46 5.24 -5.96 2.92
CA HIS A 46 6.54 -6.57 3.07
C HIS A 46 7.56 -5.48 3.42
N PHE A 47 8.53 -5.82 4.25
CA PHE A 47 9.63 -4.95 4.60
C PHE A 47 10.95 -5.69 4.64
N ARG A 48 12.03 -4.94 4.43
CA ARG A 48 13.41 -5.41 4.52
C ARG A 48 14.27 -4.39 5.27
N ASN A 49 15.44 -4.84 5.74
CA ASN A 49 16.43 -3.91 6.27
C ASN A 49 16.89 -2.95 5.16
N GLN A 50 17.07 -1.67 5.48
CA GLN A 50 17.52 -0.66 4.50
C GLN A 50 18.87 -0.99 3.84
N ASN A 51 19.72 -1.77 4.53
CA ASN A 51 21.00 -2.24 4.03
C ASN A 51 20.92 -3.61 3.31
N SER A 52 19.73 -4.18 3.16
CA SER A 52 19.54 -5.46 2.49
C SER A 52 19.88 -5.34 1.01
N THR A 53 20.55 -6.38 0.49
CA THR A 53 20.88 -6.51 -0.93
C THR A 53 19.92 -7.45 -1.66
N THR A 54 18.86 -7.94 -1.01
CA THR A 54 17.88 -8.86 -1.58
C THR A 54 16.50 -8.20 -1.67
N SER A 55 15.84 -8.37 -2.81
CA SER A 55 14.52 -7.77 -3.06
C SER A 55 13.38 -8.52 -2.37
N GLU A 56 13.61 -9.76 -1.94
CA GLU A 56 12.58 -10.72 -1.52
C GLU A 56 12.64 -11.10 -0.03
N GLU A 57 13.49 -10.45 0.78
CA GLU A 57 13.48 -10.63 2.24
C GLU A 57 12.11 -10.25 2.80
N SER A 58 11.27 -11.27 2.98
CA SER A 58 9.82 -11.11 3.20
C SER A 58 9.50 -11.16 4.68
N GLN A 59 9.98 -10.17 5.42
CA GLN A 59 9.33 -9.84 6.68
C GLN A 59 8.05 -9.07 6.36
N MET A 60 7.01 -9.29 7.15
CA MET A 60 5.68 -8.74 6.87
C MET A 60 5.13 -8.07 8.11
N THR A 61 4.45 -6.96 7.93
CA THR A 61 3.67 -6.34 9.00
C THR A 61 2.45 -7.21 9.34
N GLY A 62 1.71 -6.82 10.37
CA GLY A 62 0.34 -7.33 10.55
C GLY A 62 -0.57 -6.90 9.40
N TRP A 63 -1.69 -7.61 9.25
CA TRP A 63 -2.81 -7.23 8.39
C TRP A 63 -3.56 -6.02 8.99
N ILE A 64 -4.05 -5.09 8.16
CA ILE A 64 -4.76 -3.90 8.66
C ILE A 64 -6.16 -4.22 9.20
N ALA A 65 -6.90 -5.12 8.53
CA ALA A 65 -8.34 -5.35 8.79
C ALA A 65 -8.64 -6.69 9.49
N ASN A 66 -7.65 -7.59 9.59
CA ASN A 66 -7.83 -8.96 10.08
C ASN A 66 -8.89 -9.77 9.30
N ASN A 67 -9.07 -9.46 8.01
CA ASN A 67 -9.99 -10.13 7.09
C ASN A 67 -9.20 -10.83 5.97
N HIS A 68 -8.37 -11.81 6.36
CA HIS A 68 -7.34 -12.41 5.49
C HIS A 68 -7.59 -13.88 5.11
N ALA A 69 -8.85 -14.34 5.16
CA ALA A 69 -9.22 -15.72 4.85
C ALA A 69 -9.50 -15.98 3.34
N HIS A 70 -8.86 -15.21 2.45
CA HIS A 70 -9.13 -15.22 1.01
C HIS A 70 -7.85 -15.32 0.16
N ASN A 71 -7.92 -14.98 -1.13
CA ASN A 71 -6.79 -15.15 -2.06
C ASN A 71 -5.71 -14.12 -1.76
N ILE A 72 -4.49 -14.58 -1.53
CA ILE A 72 -3.36 -13.71 -1.20
C ILE A 72 -2.50 -13.50 -2.46
N LYS A 73 -2.18 -12.23 -2.75
CA LYS A 73 -1.31 -11.83 -3.86
C LYS A 73 -0.34 -10.74 -3.41
N SER A 74 0.85 -10.71 -3.98
CA SER A 74 1.92 -9.80 -3.59
C SER A 74 2.69 -9.25 -4.78
N VAL A 75 3.22 -8.04 -4.64
CA VAL A 75 4.23 -7.47 -5.55
C VAL A 75 5.38 -6.90 -4.72
N PHE A 76 6.58 -6.96 -5.28
CA PHE A 76 7.82 -6.52 -4.62
C PHE A 76 8.43 -5.31 -5.33
N VAL A 77 9.26 -4.59 -4.59
CA VAL A 77 9.95 -3.36 -5.01
C VAL A 77 11.43 -3.66 -5.11
N ASP A 78 12.07 -3.30 -6.22
CA ASP A 78 13.51 -3.51 -6.37
C ASP A 78 14.31 -2.73 -5.29
N ASN A 79 15.54 -3.19 -5.03
CA ASN A 79 16.38 -2.63 -3.96
C ASN A 79 16.84 -1.19 -4.19
N ASP A 80 16.84 -0.72 -5.43
CA ASP A 80 17.23 0.65 -5.79
C ASP A 80 16.04 1.62 -5.78
N LYS A 81 14.85 1.14 -5.46
CA LYS A 81 13.59 1.90 -5.42
C LYS A 81 13.09 2.11 -3.99
N THR A 82 12.32 3.18 -3.79
CA THR A 82 11.66 3.51 -2.52
C THR A 82 10.20 3.92 -2.77
N VAL A 83 9.30 3.45 -1.91
CA VAL A 83 7.85 3.68 -2.02
C VAL A 83 7.52 5.11 -1.59
N ILE A 84 6.80 5.83 -2.45
CA ILE A 84 6.38 7.23 -2.23
C ILE A 84 4.86 7.41 -2.33
N GLY A 85 4.12 6.35 -2.64
CA GLY A 85 2.69 6.45 -2.86
C GLY A 85 2.01 5.13 -3.14
N LEU A 86 0.70 5.21 -3.25
CA LEU A 86 -0.18 4.13 -3.68
C LEU A 86 -1.05 4.64 -4.82
N GLN A 87 -1.30 3.77 -5.80
CA GLN A 87 -2.41 3.95 -6.72
C GLN A 87 -3.41 2.81 -6.51
N VAL A 88 -4.69 3.16 -6.47
CA VAL A 88 -5.79 2.24 -6.20
C VAL A 88 -6.82 2.29 -7.32
N LYS A 89 -7.38 1.13 -7.63
CA LYS A 89 -8.62 1.01 -8.40
C LYS A 89 -9.77 0.91 -7.42
N GLU A 90 -10.79 1.75 -7.62
CA GLU A 90 -12.03 1.71 -6.86
C GLU A 90 -13.19 1.32 -7.79
N ALA A 91 -14.06 0.44 -7.31
CA ALA A 91 -15.30 0.06 -7.99
C ALA A 91 -16.53 0.42 -7.14
N ALA A 92 -17.57 0.91 -7.81
CA ALA A 92 -18.81 1.32 -7.18
C ALA A 92 -19.46 0.14 -6.46
N GLY A 93 -19.71 0.30 -5.15
CA GLY A 93 -20.33 -0.73 -4.31
C GLY A 93 -19.37 -1.79 -3.75
N PHE A 94 -18.09 -1.74 -4.12
CA PHE A 94 -17.09 -2.73 -3.71
C PHE A 94 -15.89 -2.12 -2.95
N GLY A 95 -15.62 -0.82 -3.13
CA GLY A 95 -14.46 -0.18 -2.55
C GLY A 95 -13.21 -0.40 -3.40
N VAL A 96 -12.06 -0.58 -2.75
CA VAL A 96 -10.77 -0.82 -3.41
C VAL A 96 -10.75 -2.24 -3.96
N VAL A 97 -10.50 -2.37 -5.26
CA VAL A 97 -10.49 -3.67 -5.97
C VAL A 97 -9.10 -4.09 -6.43
N ASP A 98 -8.16 -3.15 -6.44
CA ASP A 98 -6.77 -3.39 -6.82
C ASP A 98 -5.87 -2.26 -6.31
N ILE A 99 -4.60 -2.57 -6.08
CA ILE A 99 -3.60 -1.64 -5.54
C ILE A 99 -2.29 -1.85 -6.31
N ARG A 100 -1.54 -0.78 -6.49
CA ARG A 100 -0.13 -0.84 -6.87
C ARG A 100 0.68 0.22 -6.15
N LEU A 101 1.97 -0.06 -5.96
CA LEU A 101 2.91 0.86 -5.33
C LEU A 101 3.39 1.91 -6.34
N ILE A 102 3.60 3.13 -5.86
CA ILE A 102 4.28 4.20 -6.59
C ILE A 102 5.67 4.37 -5.97
N TYR A 103 6.71 4.39 -6.78
CA TYR A 103 8.09 4.47 -6.29
C TYR A 103 9.00 5.38 -7.12
N LYS A 104 10.08 5.85 -6.49
CA LYS A 104 11.20 6.57 -7.12
C LYS A 104 12.51 5.84 -6.84
N LYS A 105 13.61 6.24 -7.49
CA LYS A 105 14.94 5.73 -7.12
C LYS A 105 15.35 6.24 -5.75
N LYS A 106 16.09 5.46 -4.98
CA LYS A 106 16.60 5.84 -3.65
C LYS A 106 17.47 7.09 -3.65
N ASN A 107 18.12 7.41 -4.77
CA ASN A 107 18.86 8.66 -4.94
C ASN A 107 17.97 9.90 -5.17
N GLY A 108 16.64 9.76 -5.02
CA GLY A 108 15.66 10.83 -5.20
C GLY A 108 15.22 11.07 -6.64
N THR A 109 15.86 10.45 -7.64
CA THR A 109 15.50 10.66 -9.05
C THR A 109 14.29 9.82 -9.50
N SER A 110 13.58 10.31 -10.51
CA SER A 110 12.50 9.55 -11.15
C SER A 110 13.03 8.26 -11.79
N THR A 111 12.17 7.24 -11.83
CA THR A 111 12.38 6.01 -12.60
C THR A 111 11.49 6.02 -13.84
N ASN A 112 11.90 5.32 -14.90
CA ASN A 112 11.10 5.15 -16.12
C ASN A 112 9.86 4.27 -15.89
N GLU A 113 9.87 3.47 -14.82
CA GLU A 113 8.78 2.60 -14.39
C GLU A 113 8.41 3.03 -12.98
N PRO A 114 7.53 4.02 -12.76
CA PRO A 114 7.26 4.54 -11.41
C PRO A 114 6.21 3.75 -10.63
N PHE A 115 5.78 2.59 -11.15
CA PHE A 115 4.69 1.79 -10.59
C PHE A 115 5.08 0.32 -10.52
N SER A 116 4.61 -0.38 -9.50
CA SER A 116 4.60 -1.84 -9.52
C SER A 116 3.53 -2.34 -10.50
N ASP A 117 3.52 -3.64 -10.75
CA ASP A 117 2.34 -4.31 -11.28
C ASP A 117 1.15 -4.14 -10.33
N TRP A 118 -0.04 -4.32 -10.89
CA TRP A 118 -1.28 -4.39 -10.12
C TRP A 118 -1.30 -5.68 -9.30
N VAL A 119 -1.59 -5.59 -8.01
CA VAL A 119 -1.46 -6.75 -7.10
C VAL A 119 -2.49 -7.82 -7.42
N THR A 120 -3.73 -7.45 -7.76
CA THR A 120 -4.80 -8.44 -8.00
C THR A 120 -5.06 -8.73 -9.48
N ASP A 121 -4.47 -7.95 -10.39
CA ASP A 121 -4.76 -7.94 -11.83
C ASP A 121 -6.25 -7.74 -12.16
N ASN A 122 -7.03 -7.09 -11.27
CA ASN A 122 -8.44 -6.90 -11.50
C ASN A 122 -8.67 -5.81 -12.59
N PRO A 123 -9.24 -6.15 -13.75
CA PRO A 123 -9.42 -5.19 -14.84
C PRO A 123 -10.64 -4.28 -14.63
N SER A 124 -11.54 -4.63 -13.72
CA SER A 124 -12.86 -4.00 -13.58
C SER A 124 -12.85 -2.94 -12.50
N PHE A 125 -12.89 -1.67 -12.90
CA PHE A 125 -12.93 -0.54 -11.96
C PHE A 125 -13.69 0.66 -12.54
N ASN A 126 -14.15 1.55 -11.67
CA ASN A 126 -14.81 2.80 -12.06
C ASN A 126 -13.86 4.00 -11.96
N TRP A 127 -12.98 4.00 -10.96
CA TRP A 127 -12.10 5.12 -10.68
C TRP A 127 -10.67 4.68 -10.40
N LEU A 128 -9.72 5.45 -10.94
CA LEU A 128 -8.31 5.36 -10.63
C LEU A 128 -7.95 6.53 -9.71
N LYS A 129 -7.35 6.22 -8.56
CA LYS A 129 -7.05 7.21 -7.51
C LYS A 129 -5.66 6.97 -6.97
N GLU A 130 -5.03 8.01 -6.42
CA GLU A 130 -3.70 7.90 -5.86
C GLU A 130 -3.53 8.74 -4.61
N THR A 131 -2.57 8.33 -3.79
CA THR A 131 -2.07 9.12 -2.67
C THR A 131 -0.55 9.09 -2.69
N LEU A 132 0.05 10.26 -2.52
CA LEU A 132 1.49 10.45 -2.48
C LEU A 132 1.88 11.00 -1.11
N ILE A 133 3.08 10.63 -0.66
CA ILE A 133 3.72 11.29 0.46
C ILE A 133 4.16 12.69 0.00
N PRO A 134 3.85 13.74 0.77
CA PRO A 134 4.31 15.09 0.42
C PRO A 134 5.83 15.22 0.61
N GLY A 135 6.47 15.94 -0.31
CA GLY A 135 7.89 16.28 -0.21
C GLY A 135 8.83 15.07 -0.30
N GLU A 136 9.84 15.05 0.58
CA GLU A 136 10.88 14.01 0.61
C GLU A 136 10.66 12.97 1.72
N GLY A 137 9.45 12.89 2.29
CA GLY A 137 9.14 11.92 3.34
C GLY A 137 9.25 10.46 2.88
N HIS A 138 9.36 9.55 3.85
CA HIS A 138 9.44 8.11 3.61
C HIS A 138 8.20 7.39 4.14
N ALA A 139 7.67 6.46 3.35
CA ALA A 139 6.56 5.61 3.77
C ALA A 139 7.02 4.68 4.91
N SER A 140 6.37 4.76 6.07
CA SER A 140 6.66 3.96 7.25
C SER A 140 5.48 3.11 7.71
N GLY A 141 4.29 3.30 7.14
CA GLY A 141 3.12 2.52 7.51
C GLY A 141 1.91 2.72 6.60
N LEU A 142 0.82 2.05 6.95
CA LEU A 142 -0.44 2.07 6.22
C LEU A 142 -1.60 2.22 7.21
N GLU A 143 -2.58 3.03 6.85
CA GLU A 143 -3.89 3.07 7.49
C GLU A 143 -4.98 2.87 6.43
N GLY A 144 -6.06 2.21 6.81
CA GLY A 144 -7.17 1.94 5.91
C GLY A 144 -8.52 2.36 6.47
N ARG A 145 -9.52 2.32 5.61
CA ARG A 145 -10.93 2.26 5.99
C ARG A 145 -11.52 0.96 5.50
N GLU A 146 -12.22 0.28 6.37
CA GLU A 146 -12.85 -1.01 6.09
C GLU A 146 -14.36 -0.92 6.36
N GLU A 147 -15.16 -1.44 5.43
CA GLU A 147 -16.61 -1.51 5.58
C GLU A 147 -16.98 -2.86 6.21
N ALA A 148 -16.93 -2.96 7.53
CA ALA A 148 -17.54 -3.99 8.38
C ALA A 148 -17.50 -5.46 7.86
N GLY A 149 -16.33 -5.92 7.45
CA GLY A 149 -16.07 -7.28 6.95
C GLY A 149 -16.22 -7.44 5.43
N PHE A 150 -16.64 -6.41 4.70
CA PHE A 150 -16.83 -6.48 3.24
C PHE A 150 -15.56 -6.16 2.47
N GLY A 151 -14.78 -5.17 2.92
CA GLY A 151 -13.50 -4.87 2.32
C GLY A 151 -13.00 -3.45 2.56
N ILE A 152 -11.80 -3.21 2.06
CA ILE A 152 -11.10 -1.94 2.13
C ILE A 152 -11.77 -0.96 1.16
N VAL A 153 -12.17 0.21 1.66
CA VAL A 153 -12.81 1.27 0.87
C VAL A 153 -11.90 2.48 0.65
N ASP A 154 -10.87 2.63 1.48
CA ASP A 154 -9.90 3.73 1.36
C ASP A 154 -8.57 3.36 2.03
N LEU A 155 -7.49 4.00 1.60
CA LEU A 155 -6.14 3.78 2.10
C LEU A 155 -5.38 5.10 2.15
N ARG A 156 -4.47 5.22 3.12
CA ARG A 156 -3.46 6.28 3.17
C ARG A 156 -2.15 5.78 3.77
N LEU A 157 -1.06 6.40 3.37
CA LEU A 157 0.26 6.08 3.90
C LEU A 157 0.52 6.86 5.18
N VAL A 158 1.15 6.18 6.14
CA VAL A 158 1.89 6.86 7.22
C VAL A 158 3.29 7.13 6.71
N TYR A 159 3.79 8.33 6.96
CA TYR A 159 5.14 8.71 6.57
C TYR A 159 5.87 9.49 7.65
N ASP A 160 7.19 9.47 7.58
CA ASP A 160 8.07 10.29 8.37
C ASP A 160 8.76 11.33 7.50
N ASP A 161 8.72 12.58 7.96
CA ASP A 161 9.53 13.65 7.39
C ASP A 161 11.01 13.37 7.64
N ILE A 162 11.84 13.58 6.62
CA ILE A 162 13.28 13.70 6.82
C ILE A 162 13.50 15.01 7.59
N LYS A 163 13.73 14.91 8.90
CA LYS A 163 14.25 16.04 9.68
C LYS A 163 15.68 16.29 9.22
N VAL A 164 15.85 17.33 8.40
CA VAL A 164 17.16 17.90 8.04
C VAL A 164 17.79 18.56 9.27
#